data_AF-A0A7K4H7X6-F1
#
_entry.id   AF-A0A7K4H7X6-F1
#
_cell.length_a   1.000
_cell.length_b   1.000
_cell.length_c   1.000
_cell.angle_alpha   90.00
_cell.angle_beta   90.00
_cell.angle_gamma   90.00
#
_symmetry.space_group_name_H-M   'P 1'
#
loop_
_entity.id
_entity.type
_entity.pdbx_description
1 polymer ?
#
loop_
_entity_poly.entity_id
_entity_poly.type
_entity_poly.pdbx_seq_one_letter_code
_entity_poly.pdbx_strand_id
1 'polypeptide(L)'
;MRKKWRFAYCSNCEKEIVNPKRKSFDSMYYNIWILVIIASLGFGIIAFLVYHYVITKKNLCPNCQNQLEFYSSREEIPEPKAEITRILQTIEREKQLRTNKVNCPFCQEEISSQEPICPKCGTSLKE
;
A
#
# COMPACT_ATOMS: atom_id res chain seq x y z
N MET A 1 15.21 8.01 23.18
CA MET A 1 13.88 8.61 22.86
C MET A 1 12.94 7.52 22.37
N ARG A 2 11.79 7.26 23.02
CA ARG A 2 10.79 6.31 22.48
C ARG A 2 10.08 6.98 21.31
N LYS A 3 10.28 6.50 20.07
CA LYS A 3 9.50 6.95 18.90
C LYS A 3 8.01 6.75 19.21
N LYS A 4 7.27 7.86 19.29
CA LYS A 4 5.82 7.86 19.50
C LYS A 4 5.18 7.64 18.13
N TRP A 5 4.83 6.39 17.83
CA TRP A 5 4.05 6.03 16.64
C TRP A 5 2.71 6.77 16.68
N ARG A 6 2.38 7.50 15.61
CA ARG A 6 1.15 8.31 15.53
C ARG A 6 0.15 7.81 14.50
N PHE A 7 0.61 7.06 13.50
CA PHE A 7 -0.22 6.59 12.39
C PHE A 7 -0.10 5.08 12.26
N ALA A 8 -1.24 4.40 12.14
CA ALA A 8 -1.33 2.98 11.86
C ALA A 8 -2.02 2.80 10.51
N TYR A 9 -1.40 2.04 9.62
CA TYR A 9 -1.90 1.79 8.27
C TYR A 9 -2.12 0.30 8.06
N CYS A 10 -3.21 -0.04 7.37
CA CYS A 10 -3.51 -1.42 6.99
C CYS A 10 -3.19 -1.63 5.52
N SER A 11 -2.19 -2.45 5.22
CA SER A 11 -1.82 -2.83 3.85
C SER A 11 -2.94 -3.55 3.09
N ASN A 12 -3.79 -4.30 3.79
CA ASN A 12 -4.87 -5.06 3.17
C ASN A 12 -6.16 -4.24 2.94
N CYS A 13 -6.37 -3.17 3.70
CA CYS A 13 -7.53 -2.29 3.54
C CYS A 13 -7.19 -0.97 2.85
N GLU A 14 -5.91 -0.73 2.60
CA GLU A 14 -5.33 0.49 2.04
C GLU A 14 -5.81 1.78 2.74
N LYS A 15 -5.99 1.70 4.06
CA LYS A 15 -6.59 2.77 4.86
C LYS A 15 -5.85 2.96 6.17
N GLU A 16 -5.80 4.22 6.59
CA GLU A 16 -5.36 4.59 7.93
C GLU A 16 -6.39 4.13 8.97
N ILE A 17 -5.91 3.51 10.04
CA ILE A 17 -6.71 2.97 11.13
C ILE A 17 -6.47 3.81 12.38
N VAL A 18 -7.49 4.56 12.81
CA VAL A 18 -7.44 5.38 14.02
C VAL A 18 -7.46 4.50 15.29
N ASN A 19 -8.26 3.43 15.27
CA ASN A 19 -8.50 2.57 16.42
C ASN A 19 -8.08 1.12 16.15
N PRO A 20 -6.82 0.74 16.45
CA PRO A 20 -6.37 -0.62 16.31
C PRO A 20 -7.00 -1.55 17.36
N LYS A 21 -7.30 -2.78 16.95
CA LYS A 21 -7.85 -3.84 17.81
C LYS A 21 -6.72 -4.70 18.39
N ARG A 22 -6.95 -5.29 19.56
CA ARG A 22 -6.08 -6.35 20.11
C ARG A 22 -6.42 -7.69 19.47
N LYS A 23 -5.43 -8.58 19.36
CA LYS A 23 -5.67 -9.97 18.97
C LYS A 23 -6.58 -10.63 20.01
N SER A 24 -7.66 -11.27 19.55
CA SER A 24 -8.46 -12.16 20.42
C SER A 24 -7.64 -13.40 20.75
N PHE A 25 -7.67 -13.81 22.00
CA PHE A 25 -7.03 -15.05 22.42
C PHE A 25 -7.84 -16.26 21.93
N ASP A 26 -7.13 -17.30 21.54
CA ASP A 26 -7.73 -18.59 21.19
C ASP A 26 -8.29 -19.28 22.45
N SER A 27 -9.28 -20.16 22.26
CA SER A 27 -9.93 -20.89 23.35
C SER A 27 -8.93 -21.68 24.21
N MET A 28 -7.92 -22.28 23.58
CA MET A 28 -6.86 -23.02 24.27
C MET A 28 -6.06 -22.14 25.24
N TYR A 29 -5.80 -20.88 24.87
CA TYR A 29 -5.04 -19.96 25.70
C TYR A 29 -5.80 -19.59 26.98
N TYR A 30 -7.12 -19.37 26.88
CA TYR A 30 -7.96 -19.14 28.06
C TYR A 30 -7.96 -20.35 29.01
N ASN A 31 -8.06 -21.57 28.47
CA ASN A 31 -8.03 -22.79 29.28
C ASN A 31 -6.73 -22.90 30.10
N ILE A 32 -5.57 -22.60 29.49
CA ILE A 32 -4.28 -22.62 30.18
C ILE A 32 -4.26 -21.61 31.34
N TRP A 33 -4.69 -20.36 31.10
CA TRP A 33 -4.72 -19.37 32.16
C TRP A 33 -5.69 -19.70 33.29
N ILE A 34 -6.86 -20.28 32.98
CA ILE A 34 -7.81 -20.74 34.00
C ILE A 34 -7.16 -21.79 34.90
N LEU A 35 -6.44 -22.76 34.34
CA LEU A 35 -5.72 -23.77 35.12
C LEU A 35 -4.62 -23.14 36.01
N VAL A 36 -3.84 -22.19 35.47
CA VAL A 36 -2.82 -21.46 36.23
C VAL A 36 -3.45 -20.67 37.38
N ILE A 37 -4.60 -20.02 37.13
CA ILE A 37 -5.34 -19.27 38.14
C ILE A 37 -5.81 -20.19 39.27
N ILE A 38 -6.38 -21.36 38.95
CA ILE A 38 -6.84 -22.33 39.96
C ILE A 38 -5.65 -22.89 40.75
N ALA A 39 -4.58 -23.29 40.06
CA ALA A 39 -3.39 -23.84 40.70
C ALA A 39 -2.67 -22.85 41.62
N SER A 40 -2.74 -21.56 41.29
CA SER A 40 -2.16 -20.47 42.10
C SER A 40 -3.13 -19.88 43.12
N LEU A 41 -4.27 -20.53 43.41
CA LEU A 41 -5.29 -20.03 44.35
C LEU A 41 -5.75 -18.59 44.04
N GLY A 42 -5.82 -18.23 42.76
CA GLY A 42 -6.30 -16.93 42.29
C GLY A 42 -5.22 -15.88 42.04
N PHE A 43 -3.97 -16.05 42.49
CA PHE A 43 -2.90 -15.06 42.26
C PHE A 43 -2.57 -14.89 40.78
N GLY A 44 -2.78 -15.93 39.97
CA GLY A 44 -2.60 -15.88 38.52
C GLY A 44 -3.48 -14.86 37.79
N ILE A 45 -4.60 -14.41 38.40
CA ILE A 45 -5.50 -13.42 37.78
C ILE A 45 -4.77 -12.09 37.59
N ILE A 46 -3.99 -11.66 38.58
CA ILE A 46 -3.26 -10.39 38.52
C ILE A 46 -2.22 -10.47 37.39
N ALA A 47 -1.47 -11.57 37.30
CA ALA A 47 -0.51 -11.80 36.23
C ALA A 47 -1.17 -11.83 34.85
N PHE A 48 -2.33 -12.48 34.72
CA PHE A 48 -3.11 -12.53 33.49
C PHE A 48 -3.56 -11.12 33.06
N LEU A 49 -4.11 -10.32 33.98
CA LEU A 49 -4.56 -8.97 33.69
C LEU A 49 -3.41 -8.06 33.27
N VAL A 50 -2.26 -8.15 33.95
CA VAL A 50 -1.05 -7.39 33.57
C VAL A 50 -0.58 -7.79 32.17
N TYR A 51 -0.48 -9.09 31.90
CA TYR A 51 -0.10 -9.59 30.58
C TYR A 51 -1.07 -9.11 29.49
N HIS A 52 -2.38 -9.25 29.75
CA HIS A 52 -3.42 -8.89 28.80
C HIS A 52 -3.47 -7.38 28.54
N TYR A 53 -3.43 -6.54 29.58
CA TYR A 53 -3.63 -5.10 29.40
C TYR A 53 -2.36 -4.33 29.06
N VAL A 54 -1.21 -4.73 29.61
CA VAL A 54 0.05 -3.98 29.50
C VAL A 54 0.92 -4.52 28.37
N ILE A 55 1.02 -5.85 28.24
CA ILE A 55 1.97 -6.47 27.30
C ILE A 55 1.34 -6.62 25.91
N THR A 56 0.06 -7.01 25.83
CA THR A 56 -0.55 -7.18 24.50
C THR A 56 -0.85 -5.84 23.83
N LYS A 57 -0.21 -5.67 22.66
CA LYS A 57 -0.30 -4.46 21.85
C LYS A 57 -1.56 -4.51 20.99
N LYS A 58 -2.11 -3.33 20.71
CA LYS A 58 -3.18 -3.13 19.72
C LYS A 58 -2.52 -2.95 18.35
N ASN A 59 -2.40 -4.01 17.58
CA ASN A 59 -1.71 -4.02 16.28
C ASN A 59 -2.49 -4.72 15.17
N LEU A 60 -3.79 -4.99 15.37
CA LEU A 60 -4.64 -5.60 14.36
C LEU A 60 -5.65 -4.60 13.81
N CYS A 61 -5.94 -4.73 12.51
CA CYS A 61 -7.03 -4.01 11.87
C CYS A 61 -8.40 -4.49 12.40
N PRO A 62 -9.34 -3.59 12.73
CA PRO A 62 -10.66 -3.98 13.22
C PRO A 62 -11.53 -4.69 12.16
N ASN A 63 -11.32 -4.40 10.87
CA ASN A 63 -12.09 -4.99 9.78
C ASN A 63 -11.52 -6.33 9.32
N CYS A 64 -10.25 -6.36 8.89
CA CYS A 64 -9.66 -7.55 8.27
C CYS A 64 -8.77 -8.37 9.20
N GLN A 65 -8.56 -7.93 10.45
CA GLN A 65 -7.68 -8.58 11.44
C GLN A 65 -6.21 -8.74 11.01
N ASN A 66 -5.80 -8.11 9.91
CA ASN A 66 -4.41 -8.13 9.46
C ASN A 66 -3.52 -7.29 10.39
N GLN A 67 -2.22 -7.61 10.43
CA GLN A 67 -1.24 -6.87 11.21
C GLN A 67 -1.02 -5.48 10.61
N LEU A 68 -1.04 -4.45 11.47
CA LEU A 68 -0.87 -3.06 11.08
C LEU A 68 0.59 -2.66 11.02
N GLU A 69 0.90 -1.79 10.07
CA GLU A 69 2.18 -1.11 9.97
C GLU A 69 2.09 0.24 10.67
N PHE A 70 3.06 0.53 11.53
CA PHE A 70 3.11 1.77 12.29
C PHE A 70 4.14 2.70 11.67
N TYR A 71 3.71 3.93 11.37
CA TYR A 71 4.54 4.95 10.74
C TYR A 71 4.75 6.14 11.70
N SER A 72 5.91 6.78 11.55
CA SER A 72 6.29 7.90 12.40
C SER A 72 5.87 9.25 11.82
N SER A 73 5.84 9.35 10.48
CA SER A 73 5.34 10.50 9.74
C SER A 73 4.35 10.09 8.64
N ARG A 74 3.53 11.03 8.15
CA ARG A 74 2.58 10.78 7.05
C ARG A 74 3.29 10.57 5.70
N GLU A 75 4.45 11.20 5.49
CA GLU A 75 5.20 11.05 4.23
C GLU A 75 5.80 9.64 4.03
N GLU A 76 5.91 8.83 5.10
CA GLU A 76 6.39 7.44 5.02
C GLU A 76 5.30 6.46 4.58
N ILE A 77 4.02 6.85 4.66
CA ILE A 77 2.90 5.98 4.27
C ILE A 77 3.02 5.78 2.76
N PRO A 78 3.06 4.53 2.26
CA PRO A 78 3.03 4.31 0.82
C PRO A 78 1.72 4.90 0.30
N GLU A 79 1.80 6.08 -0.34
CA GLU A 79 0.73 6.58 -1.18
C GLU A 79 0.31 5.42 -2.11
N PRO A 80 -0.95 5.35 -2.55
CA PRO A 80 -1.42 4.35 -3.51
C PRO A 80 -0.70 4.58 -4.85
N LYS A 81 0.58 4.19 -4.91
CA LYS A 81 1.51 4.37 -6.01
C LYS A 81 1.00 3.65 -7.25
N ALA A 82 0.13 2.66 -7.10
CA ALA A 82 -0.46 1.94 -8.21
C ALA A 82 -1.26 2.83 -9.17
N GLU A 83 -1.94 3.88 -8.69
CA GLU A 83 -2.74 4.76 -9.54
C GLU A 83 -1.89 5.86 -10.19
N ILE A 84 -1.05 6.53 -9.41
CA ILE A 84 -0.19 7.62 -9.88
C ILE A 84 0.82 7.10 -10.93
N THR A 85 1.38 5.90 -10.73
CA THR A 85 2.35 5.33 -11.69
C THR A 85 1.68 4.99 -13.03
N ARG A 86 0.43 4.53 -13.02
CA ARG A 86 -0.34 4.28 -14.26
C ARG A 86 -0.62 5.58 -15.01
N ILE A 87 -0.98 6.64 -14.31
CA ILE A 87 -1.21 7.97 -14.92
C ILE A 87 0.08 8.51 -15.53
N LEU A 88 1.20 8.43 -14.82
CA LEU A 88 2.52 8.83 -15.34
C LEU A 88 2.92 8.06 -16.60
N GLN A 89 2.73 6.74 -16.61
CA GLN A 89 3.01 5.91 -17.80
C GLN A 89 2.15 6.30 -19.01
N THR A 90 0.89 6.66 -18.81
CA THR A 90 0.00 7.13 -19.88
C THR A 90 0.47 8.47 -20.44
N ILE A 91 0.84 9.42 -19.58
CA ILE A 91 1.36 10.74 -19.99
C ILE A 91 2.67 10.59 -20.78
N GLU A 92 3.58 9.73 -20.34
CA GLU A 92 4.86 9.47 -21.03
C GLU A 92 4.63 8.87 -22.43
N ARG A 93 3.69 7.92 -22.54
CA ARG A 93 3.31 7.29 -23.81
C ARG A 93 2.69 8.30 -24.78
N GLU A 94 1.80 9.17 -24.30
CA GLU A 94 1.21 10.24 -25.11
C GLU A 94 2.26 11.25 -25.58
N LYS A 95 3.24 11.60 -24.75
CA LYS A 95 4.37 12.44 -25.16
C LYS A 95 5.20 11.80 -26.26
N GLN A 96 5.55 10.52 -26.14
CA GLN A 96 6.30 9.79 -27.17
C GLN A 96 5.53 9.70 -28.49
N LEU A 97 4.22 9.45 -28.45
CA LEU A 97 3.37 9.46 -29.63
C LEU A 97 3.34 10.83 -30.32
N ARG A 98 3.36 11.93 -29.55
CA ARG A 98 3.41 13.29 -30.11
C ARG A 98 4.78 13.64 -30.68
N THR A 99 5.88 13.23 -30.05
CA THR A 99 7.24 13.48 -30.58
C THR A 99 7.57 12.63 -31.81
N ASN A 100 6.94 11.47 -31.95
CA ASN A 100 7.11 10.61 -33.13
C ASN A 100 6.25 11.04 -34.32
N LYS A 101 5.48 12.13 -34.24
CA LYS A 101 4.77 12.69 -35.39
C LYS A 101 5.66 13.71 -36.09
N VAL A 102 5.86 13.50 -37.39
CA VAL A 102 6.57 14.43 -38.28
C VAL A 102 5.65 14.80 -39.44
N ASN A 103 5.82 15.98 -40.02
CA ASN A 103 5.03 16.39 -41.18
C ASN A 103 5.77 15.99 -42.46
N CYS A 104 5.04 15.42 -43.41
CA CYS A 104 5.59 15.13 -44.72
C CYS A 104 5.96 16.44 -45.44
N PRO A 105 7.21 16.62 -45.92
CA PRO A 105 7.62 17.87 -46.58
C PRO A 105 6.93 18.13 -47.91
N PHE A 106 6.36 17.10 -48.56
CA PHE A 106 5.73 17.22 -49.88
C PHE A 106 4.21 17.45 -49.81
N CYS A 107 3.50 16.71 -48.95
CA CYS A 107 2.03 16.79 -48.86
C CYS A 107 1.51 17.37 -47.54
N GLN A 108 2.41 17.71 -46.61
CA GLN A 108 2.14 18.30 -45.29
C GLN A 108 1.25 17.46 -44.37
N GLU A 109 1.07 16.18 -44.66
CA GLU A 109 0.32 15.26 -43.81
C GLU A 109 1.10 14.91 -42.53
N GLU A 110 0.41 14.82 -41.38
CA GLU A 110 0.96 14.28 -40.13
C GLU A 110 1.18 12.77 -40.27
N ILE A 111 2.42 12.33 -40.12
CA ILE A 111 2.81 10.92 -40.28
C ILE A 111 3.73 10.50 -39.13
N SER A 112 3.82 9.19 -38.90
CA SER A 112 4.74 8.65 -37.90
C SER A 112 6.18 8.67 -38.42
N SER A 113 7.13 9.16 -37.63
CA SER A 113 8.56 9.22 -37.91
C SER A 113 9.20 7.85 -38.16
N GLN A 114 8.48 6.77 -37.90
CA GLN A 114 8.93 5.39 -38.13
C GLN A 114 8.60 4.89 -39.55
N GLU A 115 7.77 5.61 -40.31
CA GLU A 115 7.38 5.21 -41.66
C GLU A 115 8.41 5.70 -42.70
N PRO A 116 9.02 4.80 -43.49
CA PRO A 116 10.02 5.19 -44.49
C PRO A 116 9.41 5.87 -45.72
N ILE A 117 8.10 5.72 -45.94
CA ILE A 117 7.37 6.20 -47.13
C ILE A 117 6.07 6.84 -46.65
N CYS A 118 5.75 8.03 -47.17
CA CYS A 118 4.49 8.69 -46.84
C CYS A 118 3.29 7.91 -47.44
N PRO A 119 2.28 7.51 -46.65
CA PRO A 119 1.14 6.72 -47.13
C PRO A 119 0.20 7.50 -48.07
N LYS A 120 0.26 8.83 -48.07
CA LYS A 120 -0.65 9.69 -48.86
C LYS A 120 -0.08 10.04 -50.23
N CYS A 121 1.19 10.42 -50.30
CA CYS A 121 1.84 10.86 -51.55
C CYS A 121 2.95 9.92 -52.05
N GLY A 122 3.28 8.88 -51.30
CA GLY A 122 4.26 7.87 -51.72
C GLY A 122 5.72 8.33 -51.71
N THR A 123 6.02 9.53 -51.17
CA THR A 123 7.39 10.05 -51.13
C THR A 123 8.22 9.37 -50.04
N SER A 124 9.47 9.01 -50.34
CA SER A 124 10.44 8.54 -49.35
C SER A 124 10.77 9.66 -48.37
N LEU A 125 10.70 9.35 -47.07
CA LEU A 125 10.97 10.30 -45.97
C LEU A 125 12.38 10.14 -45.40
N LYS A 126 13.14 9.19 -45.93
CA LYS A 126 14.57 9.04 -45.69
C LYS A 126 15.35 9.82 -46.73
N GLU A 127 16.13 10.78 -46.27
CA GLU A 127 17.35 11.24 -46.94
C GLU A 127 18.53 10.40 -46.42
#